data_AF-A0A2V9BVB5-F1
#
_entry.id   AF-A0A2V9BVB5-F1
#
_cell.length_a   1.000
_cell.length_b   1.000
_cell.length_c   1.000
_cell.angle_alpha   90.00
_cell.angle_beta   90.00
_cell.angle_gamma   90.00
#
_symmetry.space_group_name_H-M   'P 1'
#
loop_
_entity.id
_entity.type
_entity.pdbx_description
1 polymer ?
#
loop_
_entity_poly.entity_id
_entity_poly.type
_entity_poly.pdbx_seq_one_letter_code
_entity_poly.pdbx_strand_id
1 'polypeptide(L)'
;NCKGGRIAARGKLILQHLGLWKDWNDPAKPDPTFHGRFHHHVDMDRIGLAGHSRGGEGIVSAYLENQSSGFGFHIKALHSISPVDFDSFVLADVPYYVLMGAADGDVWDLEGARVYDRAAPPTNAHRMAKMQSYLYGANHNWFNTVWFQDEGWPSFGPNRLTDVQQRAVERAMGTAFFREYLQGLGTEHAVFTGDAVVPTLAPAQFYRSYQDPKHVTVDDFEDAPPNPLSNSLGGANTNVSLSPLGEFPFSEFGGAFNNTFFQDMHGLIGGWNTQGAEFILDVPSANKDVTAYRYVSFRVTQVFDSGALNPIGQTEDFDVGLEDTNGYSTYVKVSQFDVIPFSYDRPGGNASMLQTIRLGLPCFSCMEHKGLDIHDIAKIHFRFNRKPTGLVGLDDVQFSR
;
A
#
# COMPACT_ATOMS: atom_id res chain seq x y z
N ASN A 1 5.14 14.27 -26.83
CA ASN A 1 4.83 14.24 -25.39
C ASN A 1 5.88 15.01 -24.56
N CYS A 2 6.25 16.25 -24.95
CA CYS A 2 7.47 16.93 -24.45
C CYS A 2 7.30 18.39 -23.93
N LYS A 3 6.13 18.79 -23.42
CA LYS A 3 5.93 20.10 -22.73
C LYS A 3 5.84 19.90 -21.21
N GLY A 4 6.51 20.71 -20.40
CA GLY A 4 6.34 20.71 -18.93
C GLY A 4 4.91 21.06 -18.50
N GLY A 5 4.51 20.65 -17.29
CA GLY A 5 3.19 20.95 -16.71
C GLY A 5 2.02 20.13 -17.27
N ARG A 6 2.27 18.95 -17.84
CA ARG A 6 1.22 18.09 -18.42
C ARG A 6 0.24 17.57 -17.40
N ILE A 7 0.73 17.12 -16.25
CA ILE A 7 -0.10 16.51 -15.23
C ILE A 7 -0.97 17.60 -14.60
N ALA A 8 -0.39 18.77 -14.27
CA ALA A 8 -1.14 19.96 -13.89
C ALA A 8 -2.22 20.36 -14.92
N ALA A 9 -1.91 20.35 -16.22
CA ALA A 9 -2.91 20.64 -17.26
C ALA A 9 -4.04 19.60 -17.29
N ARG A 10 -3.73 18.31 -17.05
CA ARG A 10 -4.75 17.24 -16.91
C ARG A 10 -5.60 17.46 -15.68
N GLY A 11 -4.99 17.80 -14.54
CA GLY A 11 -5.71 18.13 -13.31
C GLY A 11 -6.71 19.27 -13.53
N LYS A 12 -6.25 20.37 -14.15
CA LYS A 12 -7.12 21.50 -14.51
C LYS A 12 -8.24 21.11 -15.47
N LEU A 13 -7.97 20.26 -16.47
CA LEU A 13 -9.00 19.77 -17.38
C LEU A 13 -10.08 18.96 -16.63
N ILE A 14 -9.67 18.11 -15.68
CA ILE A 14 -10.61 17.36 -14.82
C ILE A 14 -11.50 18.33 -14.03
N LEU A 15 -10.92 19.37 -13.43
CA LEU A 15 -11.68 20.38 -12.67
C LEU A 15 -12.62 21.21 -13.55
N GLN A 16 -12.21 21.59 -14.75
CA GLN A 16 -13.09 22.24 -15.73
C GLN A 16 -14.26 21.34 -16.12
N HIS A 17 -14.01 20.04 -16.28
CA HIS A 17 -15.07 19.06 -16.57
C HIS A 17 -16.03 18.88 -15.39
N LEU A 18 -15.55 18.91 -14.13
CA LEU A 18 -16.44 18.96 -12.96
C LEU A 18 -17.29 20.24 -12.93
N GLY A 19 -16.77 21.36 -13.45
CA GLY A 19 -17.54 22.59 -13.66
C GLY A 19 -18.71 22.39 -14.62
N LEU A 20 -18.52 21.65 -15.72
CA LEU A 20 -19.60 21.30 -16.63
C LEU A 20 -20.65 20.41 -15.95
N TRP A 21 -20.23 19.42 -15.15
CA TRP A 21 -21.17 18.59 -14.38
C TRP A 21 -21.97 19.39 -13.36
N LYS A 22 -21.36 20.38 -12.71
CA LYS A 22 -22.06 21.32 -11.83
C LYS A 22 -23.17 22.05 -12.58
N ASP A 23 -22.86 22.58 -13.77
CA ASP A 23 -23.83 23.31 -14.59
C ASP A 23 -24.91 22.37 -15.17
N TRP A 24 -24.56 21.18 -15.67
CA TRP A 24 -25.53 20.19 -16.17
C TRP A 24 -26.46 19.63 -15.09
N ASN A 25 -26.07 19.74 -13.82
CA ASN A 25 -26.89 19.33 -12.68
C ASN A 25 -27.81 20.45 -12.16
N ASP A 26 -27.53 21.71 -12.52
CA ASP A 26 -28.27 22.89 -12.07
C ASP A 26 -29.39 23.25 -13.06
N PRO A 27 -30.68 23.08 -12.70
CA PRO A 27 -31.80 23.41 -13.59
C PRO A 27 -31.90 24.90 -13.96
N ALA A 28 -31.18 25.78 -13.25
CA ALA A 28 -31.13 27.20 -13.58
C ALA A 28 -30.13 27.52 -14.70
N LYS A 29 -29.32 26.55 -15.15
CA LYS A 29 -28.32 26.72 -16.20
C LYS A 29 -28.80 26.17 -17.55
N PRO A 30 -28.42 26.79 -18.68
CA PRO A 30 -28.68 26.22 -20.00
C PRO A 30 -27.91 24.91 -20.21
N ASP A 31 -28.61 23.84 -20.61
CA ASP A 31 -28.01 22.55 -20.97
C ASP A 31 -28.42 22.11 -22.40
N PRO A 32 -27.70 22.59 -23.44
CA PRO A 32 -27.91 22.14 -24.81
C PRO A 32 -27.35 20.72 -25.09
N THR A 33 -26.56 20.15 -24.17
CA THR A 33 -25.86 18.87 -24.38
C THR A 33 -26.73 17.69 -23.98
N PHE A 34 -27.34 17.75 -22.80
CA PHE A 34 -28.15 16.65 -22.25
C PHE A 34 -29.63 17.01 -22.09
N HIS A 35 -30.04 18.22 -22.44
CA HIS A 35 -31.42 18.71 -22.38
C HIS A 35 -32.05 18.51 -21.00
N GLY A 36 -31.28 18.76 -19.94
CA GLY A 36 -31.72 18.70 -18.55
C GLY A 36 -31.83 17.30 -17.96
N ARG A 37 -31.33 16.27 -18.65
CA ARG A 37 -31.35 14.87 -18.18
C ARG A 37 -30.70 14.68 -16.80
N PHE A 38 -29.72 15.51 -16.45
CA PHE A 38 -28.95 15.38 -15.22
C PHE A 38 -29.35 16.37 -14.11
N HIS A 39 -30.38 17.21 -14.33
CA HIS A 39 -30.84 18.14 -13.30
C HIS A 39 -31.20 17.39 -12.01
N HIS A 40 -30.58 17.78 -10.89
CA HIS A 40 -30.75 17.14 -9.57
C HIS A 40 -30.39 15.65 -9.49
N HIS A 41 -29.65 15.12 -10.47
CA HIS A 41 -29.27 13.69 -10.51
C HIS A 41 -27.80 13.45 -10.18
N VAL A 42 -26.99 14.50 -9.98
CA VAL A 42 -25.57 14.41 -9.64
C VAL A 42 -25.33 15.04 -8.27
N ASP A 43 -24.79 14.25 -7.35
CA ASP A 43 -24.42 14.73 -6.02
C ASP A 43 -23.01 15.33 -6.05
N MET A 44 -22.94 16.65 -6.17
CA MET A 44 -21.68 17.39 -6.23
C MET A 44 -20.96 17.49 -4.87
N ASP A 45 -21.58 17.02 -3.78
CA ASP A 45 -20.97 16.93 -2.45
C ASP A 45 -20.22 15.60 -2.22
N ARG A 46 -20.27 14.68 -3.17
CA ARG A 46 -19.67 13.34 -3.07
C ARG A 46 -18.95 12.95 -4.36
N ILE A 47 -17.84 13.63 -4.64
CA ILE A 47 -17.05 13.41 -5.85
C ILE A 47 -15.90 12.44 -5.56
N GLY A 48 -15.80 11.37 -6.36
CA GLY A 48 -14.62 10.51 -6.43
C GLY A 48 -13.95 10.65 -7.79
N LEU A 49 -12.63 10.57 -7.83
CA LEU A 49 -11.86 10.60 -9.09
C LEU A 49 -11.12 9.28 -9.26
N ALA A 50 -11.16 8.72 -10.47
CA ALA A 50 -10.34 7.58 -10.87
C ALA A 50 -9.54 7.94 -12.13
N GLY A 51 -8.30 7.45 -12.22
CA GLY A 51 -7.43 7.75 -13.34
C GLY A 51 -6.43 6.64 -13.63
N HIS A 52 -6.19 6.36 -14.91
CA HIS A 52 -5.25 5.34 -15.38
C HIS A 52 -3.97 5.98 -15.94
N SER A 53 -2.78 5.41 -15.68
CA SER A 53 -1.50 5.89 -16.24
C SER A 53 -1.26 7.37 -15.89
N ARG A 54 -0.92 8.22 -16.86
CA ARG A 54 -0.88 9.69 -16.71
C ARG A 54 -2.19 10.33 -16.23
N GLY A 55 -3.31 9.62 -16.37
CA GLY A 55 -4.59 10.03 -15.79
C GLY A 55 -4.64 9.80 -14.28
N GLY A 56 -3.97 8.78 -13.76
CA GLY A 56 -3.87 8.49 -12.32
C GLY A 56 -3.13 9.58 -11.57
N GLU A 57 -1.97 10.01 -12.07
CA GLU A 57 -1.31 11.20 -11.52
C GLU A 57 -2.14 12.48 -11.76
N GLY A 58 -2.87 12.53 -12.88
CA GLY A 58 -3.76 13.65 -13.21
C GLY A 58 -4.87 13.90 -12.18
N ILE A 59 -5.44 12.84 -11.57
CA ILE A 59 -6.45 13.00 -10.51
C ILE A 59 -5.83 13.49 -9.19
N VAL A 60 -4.58 13.10 -8.91
CA VAL A 60 -3.80 13.60 -7.77
C VAL A 60 -3.56 15.09 -7.93
N SER A 61 -3.10 15.50 -9.11
CA SER A 61 -2.96 16.92 -9.44
C SER A 61 -4.29 17.67 -9.40
N ALA A 62 -5.39 17.10 -9.89
CA ALA A 62 -6.72 17.71 -9.80
C ALA A 62 -7.12 17.99 -8.35
N TYR A 63 -6.87 17.06 -7.44
CA TYR A 63 -7.16 17.25 -6.02
C TYR A 63 -6.36 18.40 -5.41
N LEU A 64 -5.05 18.44 -5.65
CA LEU A 64 -4.18 19.50 -5.10
C LEU A 64 -4.48 20.88 -5.71
N GLU A 65 -4.78 20.94 -7.01
CA GLU A 65 -5.20 22.16 -7.69
C GLU A 65 -6.59 22.63 -7.20
N ASN A 66 -7.50 21.70 -6.85
CA ASN A 66 -8.80 22.03 -6.29
C ASN A 66 -8.68 22.75 -4.94
N GLN A 67 -7.72 22.33 -4.10
CA GLN A 67 -7.43 22.96 -2.81
C GLN A 67 -6.76 24.33 -2.96
N SER A 68 -5.84 24.49 -3.93
CA SER A 68 -5.05 25.71 -4.07
C SER A 68 -5.65 26.79 -4.98
N SER A 69 -6.47 26.41 -5.97
CA SER A 69 -7.01 27.32 -6.99
C SER A 69 -8.46 27.74 -6.78
N GLY A 70 -9.09 27.37 -5.66
CA GLY A 70 -10.43 27.85 -5.29
C GLY A 70 -11.59 27.30 -6.13
N PHE A 71 -11.40 26.17 -6.82
CA PHE A 71 -12.50 25.48 -7.54
C PHE A 71 -13.60 25.01 -6.58
N GLY A 72 -13.22 24.56 -5.38
CA GLY A 72 -14.15 24.27 -4.29
C GLY A 72 -15.00 23.01 -4.49
N PHE A 73 -14.55 22.05 -5.29
CA PHE A 73 -15.26 20.76 -5.43
C PHE A 73 -15.03 19.86 -4.21
N HIS A 74 -16.06 19.13 -3.79
CA HIS A 74 -15.99 18.19 -2.66
C HIS A 74 -15.46 16.81 -3.10
N ILE A 75 -14.17 16.76 -3.46
CA ILE A 75 -13.47 15.53 -3.83
C ILE A 75 -13.11 14.74 -2.56
N LYS A 76 -13.68 13.55 -2.41
CA LYS A 76 -13.62 12.73 -1.19
C LYS A 76 -12.78 11.46 -1.30
N ALA A 77 -12.41 11.05 -2.50
CA ALA A 77 -11.69 9.80 -2.72
C ALA A 77 -10.95 9.80 -4.06
N LEU A 78 -9.71 9.29 -4.07
CA LEU A 78 -8.86 9.20 -5.26
C LEU A 78 -8.43 7.76 -5.53
N HIS A 79 -8.68 7.27 -6.75
CA HIS A 79 -8.29 5.95 -7.19
C HIS A 79 -7.36 5.99 -8.42
N SER A 80 -6.07 5.73 -8.21
CA SER A 80 -5.10 5.61 -9.28
C SER A 80 -4.98 4.16 -9.76
N ILE A 81 -4.91 3.97 -11.08
CA ILE A 81 -4.75 2.66 -11.72
C ILE A 81 -3.46 2.72 -12.54
N SER A 82 -2.47 1.90 -12.21
CA SER A 82 -1.12 1.91 -12.78
C SER A 82 -0.62 3.33 -13.11
N PRO A 83 -0.61 4.26 -12.14
CA PRO A 83 -0.31 5.66 -12.41
C PRO A 83 1.19 5.83 -12.67
N VAL A 84 1.53 6.91 -13.38
CA VAL A 84 2.89 7.49 -13.36
C VAL A 84 3.08 8.38 -12.12
N ASP A 85 4.31 8.84 -11.90
CA ASP A 85 4.72 9.76 -10.83
C ASP A 85 5.83 10.73 -11.30
N PHE A 86 5.47 11.72 -12.12
CA PHE A 86 6.43 12.67 -12.70
C PHE A 86 6.66 13.93 -11.85
N ASP A 87 5.64 14.37 -11.11
CA ASP A 87 5.65 15.62 -10.36
C ASP A 87 5.79 15.39 -8.83
N SER A 88 5.94 14.12 -8.39
CA SER A 88 6.22 13.73 -6.99
C SER A 88 5.26 14.33 -5.96
N PHE A 89 3.96 14.34 -6.27
CA PHE A 89 2.94 14.92 -5.40
C PHE A 89 2.82 14.20 -4.05
N VAL A 90 2.45 14.95 -3.02
CA VAL A 90 2.14 14.47 -1.66
C VAL A 90 0.63 14.62 -1.43
N LEU A 91 -0.04 13.53 -1.07
CA LEU A 91 -1.47 13.52 -0.74
C LEU A 91 -1.66 13.55 0.77
N ALA A 92 -2.13 14.67 1.32
CA ALA A 92 -2.15 14.86 2.76
C ALA A 92 -3.36 14.18 3.44
N ASP A 93 -4.57 14.44 2.96
CA ASP A 93 -5.82 14.31 3.73
C ASP A 93 -7.01 13.78 2.90
N VAL A 94 -6.75 12.86 1.97
CA VAL A 94 -7.78 12.19 1.17
C VAL A 94 -7.54 10.68 1.11
N PRO A 95 -8.58 9.84 1.23
CA PRO A 95 -8.48 8.42 0.95
C PRO A 95 -7.88 8.18 -0.43
N TYR A 96 -6.82 7.38 -0.47
CA TYR A 96 -6.07 7.10 -1.70
C TYR A 96 -5.95 5.60 -1.92
N TYR A 97 -6.35 5.14 -3.10
CA TYR A 97 -6.18 3.75 -3.51
C TYR A 97 -5.40 3.67 -4.82
N VAL A 98 -4.28 2.94 -4.82
CA VAL A 98 -3.52 2.61 -6.02
C VAL A 98 -3.60 1.12 -6.35
N LEU A 99 -4.04 0.79 -7.57
CA LEU A 99 -3.99 -0.56 -8.13
C LEU A 99 -2.91 -0.60 -9.19
N MET A 100 -1.87 -1.43 -9.01
CA MET A 100 -0.77 -1.57 -9.96
C MET A 100 -0.78 -2.96 -10.59
N GLY A 101 -0.58 -3.03 -11.90
CA GLY A 101 -0.29 -4.28 -12.59
C GLY A 101 1.15 -4.73 -12.36
N ALA A 102 1.36 -5.97 -11.92
CA ALA A 102 2.71 -6.50 -11.72
C ALA A 102 3.42 -6.83 -13.03
N ALA A 103 2.65 -7.06 -14.10
CA ALA A 103 3.16 -7.33 -15.44
C ALA A 103 3.00 -6.10 -16.35
N ASP A 104 2.96 -4.91 -15.75
CA ASP A 104 2.90 -3.61 -16.43
C ASP A 104 4.18 -3.38 -17.23
N GLY A 105 4.04 -3.10 -18.52
CA GLY A 105 5.15 -2.90 -19.45
C GLY A 105 5.39 -1.44 -19.83
N ASP A 106 4.46 -0.54 -19.51
CA ASP A 106 4.59 0.90 -19.80
C ASP A 106 5.16 1.60 -18.56
N VAL A 107 4.48 1.47 -17.42
CA VAL A 107 4.94 1.96 -16.11
C VAL A 107 5.55 0.79 -15.34
N TRP A 108 6.56 0.18 -15.97
CA TRP A 108 7.19 -1.03 -15.46
C TRP A 108 7.85 -0.80 -14.11
N ASP A 109 8.39 0.39 -13.84
CA ASP A 109 9.08 0.82 -12.61
C ASP A 109 8.14 1.17 -11.45
N LEU A 110 6.87 0.78 -11.53
CA LEU A 110 5.91 0.75 -10.41
C LEU A 110 5.74 2.12 -9.72
N GLU A 111 5.75 3.21 -10.50
CA GLU A 111 5.70 4.59 -10.00
C GLU A 111 4.53 4.86 -9.03
N GLY A 112 3.43 4.12 -9.15
CA GLY A 112 2.31 4.20 -8.20
C GLY A 112 2.63 3.87 -6.75
N ALA A 113 3.69 3.09 -6.48
CA ALA A 113 4.16 2.81 -5.12
C ALA A 113 4.67 4.09 -4.44
N ARG A 114 5.41 4.93 -5.18
CA ARG A 114 5.94 6.21 -4.69
C ARG A 114 4.82 7.16 -4.26
N VAL A 115 3.72 7.18 -5.02
CA VAL A 115 2.53 7.98 -4.66
C VAL A 115 1.85 7.45 -3.40
N TYR A 116 1.82 6.12 -3.19
CA TYR A 116 1.31 5.52 -1.96
C TYR A 116 2.18 5.87 -0.75
N ASP A 117 3.50 5.80 -0.88
CA ASP A 117 4.42 6.07 0.22
C ASP A 117 4.31 7.53 0.68
N ARG A 118 4.23 8.49 -0.26
CA ARG A 118 4.00 9.92 0.03
C ARG A 118 2.56 10.27 0.41
N ALA A 119 1.60 9.35 0.34
CA ALA A 119 0.24 9.61 0.80
C ALA A 119 0.13 9.48 2.31
N ALA A 120 -0.77 10.29 2.90
CA ALA A 120 -1.10 10.28 4.33
C ALA A 120 0.14 10.41 5.24
N PRO A 121 0.98 11.45 5.05
CA PRO A 121 2.27 11.56 5.74
C PRO A 121 2.08 11.61 7.27
N PRO A 122 3.02 11.06 8.06
CA PRO A 122 2.92 11.01 9.52
C PRO A 122 2.72 12.38 10.18
N THR A 123 3.26 13.43 9.56
CA THR A 123 3.14 14.83 9.98
C THR A 123 1.73 15.40 9.87
N ASN A 124 0.81 14.73 9.17
CA ASN A 124 -0.58 15.16 9.06
C ASN A 124 -1.47 14.49 10.12
N ALA A 125 -2.06 15.31 10.99
CA ALA A 125 -3.03 14.88 12.00
C ALA A 125 -4.38 14.44 11.42
N HIS A 126 -4.70 14.86 10.19
CA HIS A 126 -5.92 14.52 9.45
C HIS A 126 -5.68 13.49 8.35
N ARG A 127 -4.59 12.72 8.46
CA ARG A 127 -4.27 11.66 7.51
C ARG A 127 -5.43 10.67 7.36
N MET A 128 -5.66 10.24 6.13
CA MET A 128 -6.73 9.30 5.76
C MET A 128 -6.14 7.93 5.43
N ALA A 129 -7.01 6.93 5.25
CA ALA A 129 -6.57 5.61 4.83
C ALA A 129 -5.87 5.66 3.47
N LYS A 130 -4.79 4.90 3.32
CA LYS A 130 -4.15 4.63 2.02
C LYS A 130 -4.10 3.15 1.74
N MET A 131 -4.35 2.78 0.48
CA MET A 131 -4.39 1.40 0.03
C MET A 131 -3.57 1.22 -1.26
N GLN A 132 -2.88 0.10 -1.33
CA GLN A 132 -2.13 -0.33 -2.50
C GLN A 132 -2.51 -1.78 -2.81
N SER A 133 -2.60 -2.11 -4.09
CA SER A 133 -2.72 -3.50 -4.55
C SER A 133 -1.78 -3.76 -5.71
N TYR A 134 -0.97 -4.81 -5.59
CA TYR A 134 -0.01 -5.25 -6.59
C TYR A 134 -0.53 -6.53 -7.26
N LEU A 135 -1.09 -6.37 -8.46
CA LEU A 135 -1.89 -7.38 -9.15
C LEU A 135 -1.05 -8.23 -10.10
N TYR A 136 -0.80 -9.49 -9.72
CA TYR A 136 -0.03 -10.43 -10.52
C TYR A 136 -0.77 -10.74 -11.83
N GLY A 137 -0.01 -10.87 -12.92
CA GLY A 137 -0.54 -11.18 -14.24
C GLY A 137 -1.23 -10.03 -14.97
N ALA A 138 -1.43 -8.87 -14.33
CA ALA A 138 -2.02 -7.69 -14.94
C ALA A 138 -0.98 -6.82 -15.65
N ASN A 139 -1.28 -6.38 -16.88
CA ASN A 139 -0.47 -5.39 -17.59
C ASN A 139 -1.07 -3.99 -17.50
N HIS A 140 -0.43 -3.03 -18.19
CA HIS A 140 -0.90 -1.65 -18.27
C HIS A 140 -2.27 -1.52 -18.92
N ASN A 141 -2.42 -2.07 -20.13
CA ASN A 141 -3.55 -1.75 -21.01
C ASN A 141 -4.86 -2.44 -20.64
N TRP A 142 -4.83 -3.62 -20.04
CA TRP A 142 -6.05 -4.42 -19.85
C TRP A 142 -6.99 -3.90 -18.76
N PHE A 143 -6.65 -2.80 -18.07
CA PHE A 143 -7.61 -2.05 -17.25
C PHE A 143 -8.68 -1.31 -18.08
N ASN A 144 -8.47 -1.14 -19.39
CA ASN A 144 -9.38 -0.39 -20.25
C ASN A 144 -9.98 -1.23 -21.40
N THR A 145 -10.85 -0.60 -22.20
CA THR A 145 -11.60 -1.23 -23.30
C THR A 145 -11.28 -0.61 -24.67
N VAL A 146 -10.15 0.08 -24.80
CA VAL A 146 -9.76 0.80 -26.03
C VAL A 146 -8.31 0.49 -26.44
N TRP A 147 -7.42 0.34 -25.47
CA TRP A 147 -6.06 -0.18 -25.60
C TRP A 147 -6.09 -1.66 -25.26
N PHE A 148 -6.02 -2.50 -26.29
CA PHE A 148 -6.15 -3.95 -26.16
C PHE A 148 -4.80 -4.69 -26.24
N GLN A 149 -3.76 -3.96 -26.64
CA GLN A 149 -2.44 -4.53 -26.85
C GLN A 149 -1.88 -5.03 -25.51
N ASP A 150 -1.45 -6.28 -25.48
CA ASP A 150 -0.64 -6.77 -24.39
C ASP A 150 0.74 -6.09 -24.47
N GLU A 151 0.96 -5.15 -23.56
CA GLU A 151 2.24 -4.44 -23.42
C GLU A 151 3.20 -5.14 -22.48
N GLY A 152 2.74 -6.17 -21.77
CA GLY A 152 3.65 -7.16 -21.27
C GLY A 152 4.31 -7.77 -22.49
N TRP A 153 5.57 -7.45 -22.73
CA TRP A 153 6.39 -8.15 -23.71
C TRP A 153 6.04 -9.64 -23.60
N PRO A 154 5.54 -10.32 -24.66
CA PRO A 154 4.77 -11.57 -24.56
C PRO A 154 5.46 -12.74 -23.82
N SER A 155 6.74 -12.56 -23.48
CA SER A 155 7.61 -13.43 -22.70
C SER A 155 7.72 -13.12 -21.19
N PHE A 156 7.07 -12.09 -20.64
CA PHE A 156 7.22 -11.68 -19.23
C PHE A 156 5.91 -11.73 -18.42
N GLY A 157 5.99 -12.20 -17.18
CA GLY A 157 4.85 -12.32 -16.27
C GLY A 157 4.21 -13.71 -16.28
N PRO A 158 4.47 -14.57 -15.28
CA PRO A 158 3.74 -15.83 -15.14
C PRO A 158 2.26 -15.55 -14.80
N ASN A 159 1.38 -16.52 -15.11
CA ASN A 159 -0.04 -16.48 -14.72
C ASN A 159 -0.78 -15.21 -15.17
N ARG A 160 -0.58 -14.79 -16.43
CA ARG A 160 -1.25 -13.63 -17.03
C ARG A 160 -2.76 -13.69 -16.87
N LEU A 161 -3.36 -12.61 -16.38
CA LEU A 161 -4.81 -12.44 -16.38
C LEU A 161 -5.30 -12.22 -17.80
N THR A 162 -6.53 -12.60 -18.12
CA THR A 162 -7.20 -12.09 -19.31
C THR A 162 -7.64 -10.65 -19.09
N ASP A 163 -7.87 -9.91 -20.17
CA ASP A 163 -8.42 -8.55 -20.11
C ASP A 163 -9.77 -8.49 -19.38
N VAL A 164 -10.62 -9.50 -19.55
CA VAL A 164 -11.90 -9.64 -18.83
C VAL A 164 -11.67 -9.82 -17.33
N GLN A 165 -10.71 -10.66 -16.93
CA GLN A 165 -10.37 -10.90 -15.52
C GLN A 165 -9.77 -9.65 -14.87
N GLN A 166 -8.82 -8.98 -15.53
CA GLN A 166 -8.20 -7.76 -15.01
C GLN A 166 -9.23 -6.64 -14.82
N ARG A 167 -10.11 -6.40 -15.80
CA ARG A 167 -11.22 -5.44 -15.63
C ARG A 167 -12.22 -5.88 -14.56
N ALA A 168 -12.39 -7.18 -14.31
CA ALA A 168 -13.28 -7.67 -13.26
C ALA A 168 -12.71 -7.38 -11.86
N VAL A 169 -11.41 -7.55 -11.68
CA VAL A 169 -10.70 -7.13 -10.45
C VAL A 169 -10.87 -5.64 -10.25
N GLU A 170 -10.57 -4.82 -11.26
CA GLU A 170 -10.69 -3.37 -11.11
C GLU A 170 -12.12 -2.92 -10.83
N ARG A 171 -13.12 -3.46 -11.53
CA ARG A 171 -14.53 -3.16 -11.22
C ARG A 171 -14.88 -3.49 -9.76
N ALA A 172 -14.40 -4.61 -9.22
CA ALA A 172 -14.69 -5.00 -7.85
C ALA A 172 -13.99 -4.06 -6.85
N MET A 173 -12.69 -3.82 -7.02
CA MET A 173 -11.89 -2.98 -6.12
C MET A 173 -12.31 -1.51 -6.18
N GLY A 174 -12.44 -0.93 -7.38
CA GLY A 174 -12.90 0.45 -7.56
C GLY A 174 -14.33 0.68 -7.04
N THR A 175 -15.23 -0.29 -7.21
CA THR A 175 -16.59 -0.20 -6.64
C THR A 175 -16.55 -0.23 -5.11
N ALA A 176 -15.79 -1.15 -4.51
CA ALA A 176 -15.63 -1.21 -3.05
C ALA A 176 -15.05 0.11 -2.49
N PHE A 177 -14.03 0.66 -3.16
CA PHE A 177 -13.39 1.92 -2.77
C PHE A 177 -14.40 3.08 -2.74
N PHE A 178 -15.11 3.32 -3.84
CA PHE A 178 -16.06 4.44 -3.89
C PHE A 178 -17.29 4.20 -3.01
N ARG A 179 -17.70 2.95 -2.77
CA ARG A 179 -18.74 2.64 -1.79
C ARG A 179 -18.31 2.95 -0.36
N GLU A 180 -17.06 2.65 -0.01
CA GLU A 180 -16.52 2.98 1.32
C GLU A 180 -16.55 4.50 1.54
N TYR A 181 -15.96 5.27 0.62
CA TYR A 181 -15.66 6.68 0.88
C TYR A 181 -16.68 7.69 0.34
N LEU A 182 -17.51 7.32 -0.64
CA LEU A 182 -18.61 8.18 -1.11
C LEU A 182 -19.95 7.79 -0.49
N GLN A 183 -20.21 6.49 -0.30
CA GLN A 183 -21.50 6.04 0.25
C GLN A 183 -21.46 5.82 1.77
N GLY A 184 -20.27 5.71 2.37
CA GLY A 184 -20.12 5.54 3.81
C GLY A 184 -20.58 4.18 4.32
N LEU A 185 -20.50 3.13 3.50
CA LEU A 185 -20.94 1.78 3.91
C LEU A 185 -20.10 1.21 5.06
N GLY A 186 -18.84 1.64 5.20
CA GLY A 186 -17.99 1.39 6.38
C GLY A 186 -17.50 -0.05 6.53
N THR A 187 -17.85 -0.95 5.61
CA THR A 187 -17.46 -2.37 5.62
C THR A 187 -16.63 -2.76 4.41
N GLU A 188 -16.56 -1.91 3.37
CA GLU A 188 -15.88 -2.23 2.11
C GLU A 188 -14.35 -2.13 2.28
N HIS A 189 -13.86 -1.46 3.33
CA HIS A 189 -12.43 -1.46 3.68
C HIS A 189 -11.86 -2.89 3.85
N ALA A 190 -12.70 -3.85 4.27
CA ALA A 190 -12.31 -5.25 4.47
C ALA A 190 -11.77 -5.92 3.18
N VAL A 191 -12.14 -5.41 1.99
CA VAL A 191 -11.61 -5.88 0.71
C VAL A 191 -10.13 -5.51 0.53
N PHE A 192 -9.75 -4.32 1.02
CA PHE A 192 -8.38 -3.78 0.93
C PHE A 192 -7.47 -4.28 2.05
N THR A 193 -8.05 -4.73 3.16
CA THR A 193 -7.30 -5.31 4.27
C THR A 193 -7.11 -6.82 4.15
N GLY A 194 -7.85 -7.49 3.27
CA GLY A 194 -7.86 -8.95 3.13
C GLY A 194 -8.82 -9.67 4.09
N ASP A 195 -9.55 -8.94 4.95
CA ASP A 195 -10.51 -9.52 5.90
C ASP A 195 -11.79 -10.04 5.21
N ALA A 196 -12.07 -9.60 3.98
CA ALA A 196 -13.21 -10.05 3.18
C ALA A 196 -12.78 -10.98 2.03
N VAL A 197 -13.46 -12.12 1.90
CA VAL A 197 -13.37 -12.98 0.72
C VAL A 197 -14.32 -12.46 -0.36
N VAL A 198 -13.77 -12.01 -1.48
CA VAL A 198 -14.55 -11.55 -2.64
C VAL A 198 -14.40 -12.55 -3.77
N PRO A 199 -15.43 -13.37 -4.09
CA PRO A 199 -15.33 -14.44 -5.09
C PRO A 199 -14.88 -13.97 -6.48
N THR A 200 -15.27 -12.76 -6.89
CA THR A 200 -14.85 -12.17 -8.18
C THR A 200 -13.34 -11.94 -8.28
N LEU A 201 -12.65 -11.85 -7.14
CA LEU A 201 -11.21 -11.67 -7.06
C LEU A 201 -10.43 -13.00 -7.07
N ALA A 202 -11.11 -14.14 -6.90
CA ALA A 202 -10.47 -15.45 -6.77
C ALA A 202 -9.52 -15.89 -7.91
N PRO A 203 -9.72 -15.55 -9.20
CA PRO A 203 -8.75 -15.93 -10.22
C PRO A 203 -7.49 -15.05 -10.20
N ALA A 204 -7.50 -13.95 -9.44
CA ALA A 204 -6.40 -13.01 -9.37
C ALA A 204 -5.58 -13.19 -8.10
N GLN A 205 -4.27 -13.27 -8.28
CA GLN A 205 -3.32 -13.19 -7.19
C GLN A 205 -2.87 -11.74 -7.06
N PHE A 206 -3.00 -11.15 -5.87
CA PHE A 206 -2.51 -9.81 -5.61
C PHE A 206 -2.23 -9.60 -4.13
N TYR A 207 -1.28 -8.71 -3.88
CA TYR A 207 -0.76 -8.40 -2.56
C TYR A 207 -1.11 -6.97 -2.21
N ARG A 208 -1.44 -6.74 -0.94
CA ARG A 208 -2.08 -5.49 -0.49
C ARG A 208 -1.18 -4.78 0.50
N SER A 209 -1.12 -3.45 0.39
CA SER A 209 -0.68 -2.62 1.50
C SER A 209 -1.85 -1.76 1.96
N TYR A 210 -2.01 -1.62 3.27
CA TYR A 210 -3.09 -0.87 3.88
C TYR A 210 -2.56 -0.15 5.11
N GLN A 211 -2.76 1.16 5.18
CA GLN A 211 -2.51 1.95 6.38
C GLN A 211 -3.84 2.50 6.89
N ASP A 212 -4.25 2.05 8.08
CA ASP A 212 -5.39 2.61 8.77
C ASP A 212 -5.07 4.04 9.23
N PRO A 213 -5.96 5.03 9.19
CA PRO A 213 -5.68 6.35 9.77
C PRO A 213 -5.46 6.29 11.30
N LYS A 214 -5.99 5.27 11.98
CA LYS A 214 -5.86 5.05 13.42
C LYS A 214 -4.83 3.95 13.70
N HIS A 215 -3.57 4.36 13.68
CA HIS A 215 -2.42 3.54 14.04
C HIS A 215 -1.45 4.30 14.93
N VAL A 216 -0.55 3.56 15.57
CA VAL A 216 0.73 4.06 16.09
C VAL A 216 1.84 3.32 15.38
N THR A 217 2.81 4.05 14.86
CA THR A 217 4.02 3.50 14.26
C THR A 217 5.03 3.30 15.37
N VAL A 218 5.39 2.05 15.61
CA VAL A 218 6.51 1.68 16.48
C VAL A 218 7.81 2.04 15.77
N ASP A 219 7.92 1.67 14.50
CA ASP A 219 9.07 1.99 13.66
C ASP A 219 8.70 2.14 12.18
N ASP A 220 9.14 3.23 11.56
CA ASP A 220 9.10 3.49 10.12
C ASP A 220 10.50 3.39 9.48
N PHE A 221 11.58 3.22 10.26
CA PHE A 221 12.95 3.10 9.74
C PHE A 221 13.35 4.25 8.80
N GLU A 222 12.78 5.45 9.02
CA GLU A 222 13.06 6.67 8.26
C GLU A 222 14.17 7.52 8.93
N ASP A 223 15.05 6.91 9.74
CA ASP A 223 16.05 7.63 10.50
C ASP A 223 17.06 8.36 9.59
N ALA A 224 17.39 9.59 9.98
CA ALA A 224 18.38 10.42 9.32
C ALA A 224 19.39 10.97 10.36
N PRO A 225 20.59 10.36 10.49
CA PRO A 225 21.15 9.27 9.67
C PRO A 225 20.54 7.89 10.00
N PRO A 226 20.60 6.93 9.04
CA PRO A 226 20.11 5.55 9.22
C PRO A 226 20.54 4.88 10.53
N ASN A 227 19.61 4.33 11.29
CA ASN A 227 19.89 3.71 12.59
C ASN A 227 18.93 2.55 12.96
N PRO A 228 19.20 1.31 12.51
CA PRO A 228 18.30 0.17 12.75
C PRO A 228 18.20 -0.26 14.23
N LEU A 229 18.91 0.40 15.15
CA LEU A 229 18.95 0.08 16.58
C LEU A 229 18.10 1.04 17.43
N SER A 230 17.42 2.00 16.82
CA SER A 230 16.42 2.87 17.45
C SER A 230 15.12 2.76 16.66
N ASN A 231 13.98 2.94 17.31
CA ASN A 231 12.69 3.01 16.62
C ASN A 231 12.05 4.40 16.73
N SER A 232 11.04 4.66 15.90
CA SER A 232 10.36 5.96 15.80
C SER A 232 9.63 6.40 17.08
N LEU A 233 9.36 5.49 18.02
CA LEU A 233 8.85 5.84 19.36
C LEU A 233 9.96 6.20 20.37
N GLY A 234 11.22 6.07 19.98
CA GLY A 234 12.39 6.28 20.84
C GLY A 234 12.77 5.08 21.71
N GLY A 235 12.23 3.89 21.38
CA GLY A 235 12.65 2.62 21.96
C GLY A 235 13.91 2.07 21.28
N ALA A 236 14.57 1.11 21.93
CA ALA A 236 15.72 0.42 21.34
C ALA A 236 15.26 -0.75 20.47
N ASN A 237 15.98 -0.96 19.37
CA ASN A 237 15.86 -2.18 18.59
C ASN A 237 17.09 -3.08 18.85
N THR A 238 16.84 -4.36 19.08
CA THR A 238 17.87 -5.36 19.35
C THR A 238 17.98 -6.33 18.19
N ASN A 239 19.20 -6.48 17.67
CA ASN A 239 19.55 -7.49 16.66
C ASN A 239 20.11 -8.75 17.31
N VAL A 240 19.53 -9.90 16.98
CA VAL A 240 20.10 -11.22 17.21
C VAL A 240 20.49 -11.83 15.87
N SER A 241 21.75 -11.67 15.48
CA SER A 241 22.40 -12.35 14.34
C SER A 241 21.86 -12.08 12.93
N LEU A 242 21.03 -11.07 12.71
CA LEU A 242 20.76 -10.58 11.35
C LEU A 242 22.04 -9.99 10.75
N SER A 243 22.35 -10.44 9.54
CA SER A 243 23.46 -9.97 8.71
C SER A 243 23.12 -10.23 7.23
N PRO A 244 22.95 -9.18 6.40
CA PRO A 244 23.06 -7.76 6.75
C PRO A 244 21.95 -7.31 7.72
N LEU A 245 22.22 -6.20 8.41
CA LEU A 245 21.23 -5.39 9.11
C LEU A 245 21.53 -3.92 8.84
N GLY A 246 20.55 -3.17 8.35
CA GLY A 246 20.68 -1.74 8.13
C GLY A 246 19.40 -1.14 7.56
N GLU A 247 19.28 0.17 7.65
CA GLU A 247 18.22 0.91 6.96
C GLU A 247 18.76 1.45 5.64
N PHE A 248 17.94 1.33 4.60
CA PHE A 248 18.31 1.72 3.25
C PHE A 248 17.12 2.42 2.59
N PRO A 249 17.38 3.38 1.68
CA PRO A 249 16.35 3.86 0.77
C PRO A 249 15.76 2.67 0.00
N PHE A 250 14.44 2.51 0.05
CA PHE A 250 13.70 1.61 -0.82
C PHE A 250 13.33 2.38 -2.08
N SER A 251 14.34 2.67 -2.90
CA SER A 251 14.17 3.32 -4.19
C SER A 251 15.12 2.71 -5.23
N GLU A 252 14.99 3.10 -6.49
CA GLU A 252 15.83 2.55 -7.57
C GLU A 252 17.28 3.09 -7.50
N PHE A 253 17.47 4.26 -6.87
CA PHE A 253 18.73 4.99 -6.85
C PHE A 253 19.11 5.44 -5.42
N GLY A 254 20.11 6.30 -5.29
CA GLY A 254 20.29 7.07 -4.04
C GLY A 254 20.79 6.29 -2.82
N GLY A 255 21.58 5.22 -3.00
CA GLY A 255 22.14 4.44 -1.88
C GLY A 255 21.26 3.29 -1.41
N ALA A 256 20.25 2.92 -2.20
CA ALA A 256 19.45 1.72 -2.00
C ALA A 256 20.32 0.45 -1.84
N PHE A 257 19.80 -0.52 -1.07
CA PHE A 257 20.49 -1.78 -0.82
C PHE A 257 20.79 -2.54 -2.13
N ASN A 258 19.84 -2.55 -3.05
CA ASN A 258 19.99 -3.00 -4.43
C ASN A 258 18.98 -2.27 -5.34
N ASN A 259 19.01 -2.54 -6.64
CA ASN A 259 18.16 -1.89 -7.64
C ASN A 259 16.77 -2.53 -7.83
N THR A 260 16.23 -3.19 -6.79
CA THR A 260 14.95 -3.93 -6.89
C THR A 260 13.80 -3.22 -6.17
N PHE A 261 14.07 -2.10 -5.50
CA PHE A 261 13.06 -1.27 -4.86
C PHE A 261 12.65 -0.13 -5.79
N PHE A 262 11.36 0.21 -5.75
CA PHE A 262 10.74 1.24 -6.59
C PHE A 262 9.87 2.22 -5.78
N GLN A 263 9.86 2.04 -4.47
CA GLN A 263 9.14 2.85 -3.48
C GLN A 263 9.78 4.23 -3.31
N ASP A 264 9.19 5.07 -2.47
CA ASP A 264 9.71 6.39 -2.08
C ASP A 264 9.70 6.52 -0.55
N MET A 265 10.50 5.67 0.08
CA MET A 265 10.63 5.52 1.54
C MET A 265 11.99 4.91 1.88
N HIS A 266 12.33 4.87 3.16
CA HIS A 266 13.39 4.02 3.71
C HIS A 266 12.80 2.76 4.33
N GLY A 267 13.65 1.81 4.68
CA GLY A 267 13.21 0.61 5.37
C GLY A 267 14.37 -0.25 5.84
N LEU A 268 14.07 -1.16 6.76
CA LEU A 268 15.04 -2.10 7.32
C LEU A 268 15.30 -3.25 6.35
N ILE A 269 16.57 -3.56 6.08
CA ILE A 269 17.00 -4.80 5.44
C ILE A 269 17.60 -5.71 6.50
N GLY A 270 17.05 -6.92 6.63
CA GLY A 270 17.54 -7.96 7.53
C GLY A 270 17.73 -9.29 6.80
N GLY A 271 18.92 -9.87 6.89
CA GLY A 271 19.23 -11.18 6.29
C GLY A 271 19.74 -12.21 7.28
N TRP A 272 19.55 -13.49 6.97
CA TRP A 272 20.07 -14.61 7.75
C TRP A 272 20.44 -15.79 6.84
N ASN A 273 21.43 -16.58 7.27
CA ASN A 273 21.88 -17.80 6.58
C ASN A 273 21.73 -19.07 7.43
N THR A 274 21.25 -18.93 8.66
CA THR A 274 20.86 -20.02 9.57
C THR A 274 19.61 -19.61 10.35
N GLN A 275 18.76 -20.58 10.72
CA GLN A 275 17.58 -20.31 11.55
C GLN A 275 17.97 -19.74 12.91
N GLY A 276 17.09 -18.90 13.47
CA GLY A 276 17.22 -18.40 14.84
C GLY A 276 17.66 -16.95 14.94
N ALA A 277 17.78 -16.23 13.81
CA ALA A 277 17.90 -14.79 13.87
C ALA A 277 16.61 -14.15 14.43
N GLU A 278 16.76 -13.04 15.15
CA GLU A 278 15.65 -12.32 15.75
C GLU A 278 15.90 -10.81 15.68
N PHE A 279 14.84 -10.06 15.44
CA PHE A 279 14.84 -8.60 15.57
C PHE A 279 13.75 -8.20 16.56
N ILE A 280 14.09 -7.40 17.54
CA ILE A 280 13.22 -7.09 18.68
C ILE A 280 13.10 -5.58 18.80
N LEU A 281 11.88 -5.05 18.83
CA LEU A 281 11.61 -3.64 19.01
C LEU A 281 11.00 -3.41 20.39
N ASP A 282 11.62 -2.55 21.19
CA ASP A 282 11.06 -2.12 22.47
C ASP A 282 9.91 -1.15 22.24
N VAL A 283 8.81 -1.34 22.96
CA VAL A 283 7.66 -0.44 23.01
C VAL A 283 7.80 0.47 24.24
N PRO A 284 8.02 1.79 24.07
CA PRO A 284 8.17 2.72 25.18
C PRO A 284 6.93 2.80 26.06
N SER A 285 7.11 3.20 27.32
CA SER A 285 6.05 3.19 28.35
C SER A 285 4.77 3.93 27.97
N ALA A 286 4.86 4.97 27.12
CA ALA A 286 3.70 5.74 26.68
C ALA A 286 2.81 5.00 25.67
N ASN A 287 3.28 3.87 25.11
CA ASN A 287 2.67 3.19 23.98
C ASN A 287 2.37 1.70 24.24
N LYS A 288 2.55 1.22 25.47
CA LYS A 288 2.40 -0.20 25.82
C LYS A 288 0.96 -0.70 25.86
N ASP A 289 0.00 0.20 26.15
CA ASP A 289 -1.42 -0.13 26.09
C ASP A 289 -1.88 -0.11 24.63
N VAL A 290 -2.09 -1.31 24.07
CA VAL A 290 -2.50 -1.49 22.68
C VAL A 290 -3.98 -1.89 22.54
N THR A 291 -4.77 -1.78 23.61
CA THR A 291 -6.20 -2.16 23.61
C THR A 291 -7.07 -1.35 22.65
N ALA A 292 -6.60 -0.17 22.24
CA ALA A 292 -7.26 0.70 21.27
C ALA A 292 -7.11 0.22 19.81
N TYR A 293 -6.25 -0.77 19.58
CA TYR A 293 -5.92 -1.33 18.27
C TYR A 293 -6.47 -2.75 18.12
N ARG A 294 -6.42 -3.28 16.89
CA ARG A 294 -6.89 -4.64 16.58
C ARG A 294 -5.81 -5.54 16.01
N TYR A 295 -4.75 -4.96 15.46
CA TYR A 295 -3.68 -5.69 14.80
C TYR A 295 -2.32 -5.15 15.24
N VAL A 296 -1.33 -6.05 15.30
CA VAL A 296 0.05 -5.67 15.00
C VAL A 296 0.23 -5.85 13.50
N SER A 297 0.72 -4.83 12.82
CA SER A 297 0.88 -4.81 11.38
C SER A 297 2.28 -4.32 11.00
N PHE A 298 2.75 -4.73 9.85
CA PHE A 298 4.05 -4.31 9.30
C PHE A 298 4.05 -4.53 7.80
N ARG A 299 4.81 -3.73 7.08
CA ARG A 299 5.09 -3.95 5.66
C ARG A 299 6.30 -4.86 5.53
N VAL A 300 6.21 -5.83 4.61
CA VAL A 300 7.30 -6.78 4.35
C VAL A 300 7.36 -7.16 2.87
N THR A 301 8.57 -7.43 2.40
CA THR A 301 8.85 -8.12 1.14
C THR A 301 10.00 -9.10 1.32
N GLN A 302 10.05 -10.15 0.49
CA GLN A 302 11.34 -10.76 0.18
C GLN A 302 12.15 -9.77 -0.66
N VAL A 303 13.39 -9.53 -0.29
CA VAL A 303 14.32 -8.76 -1.12
C VAL A 303 14.77 -9.65 -2.26
N PHE A 304 14.58 -9.22 -3.50
CA PHE A 304 15.07 -10.00 -4.63
C PHE A 304 16.60 -10.03 -4.64
N ASP A 305 17.17 -11.22 -4.60
CA ASP A 305 18.62 -11.47 -4.49
C ASP A 305 19.13 -12.57 -5.44
N SER A 306 18.36 -12.88 -6.49
CA SER A 306 18.65 -13.95 -7.45
C SER A 306 18.80 -15.36 -6.85
N GLY A 307 18.18 -15.64 -5.71
CA GLY A 307 18.19 -17.00 -5.13
C GLY A 307 19.26 -17.22 -4.06
N ALA A 308 19.96 -16.17 -3.63
CA ALA A 308 21.13 -16.30 -2.74
C ALA A 308 20.74 -16.67 -1.30
N LEU A 309 19.82 -15.92 -0.71
CA LEU A 309 19.20 -16.15 0.59
C LEU A 309 17.71 -16.45 0.45
N ASN A 310 17.04 -15.94 -0.58
CA ASN A 310 15.63 -16.19 -0.89
C ASN A 310 15.48 -17.19 -2.05
N PRO A 311 15.22 -18.48 -1.83
CA PRO A 311 15.13 -19.46 -2.90
C PRO A 311 14.05 -19.13 -3.93
N ILE A 312 14.40 -19.23 -5.22
CA ILE A 312 13.51 -18.86 -6.34
C ILE A 312 12.17 -19.61 -6.25
N GLY A 313 11.08 -18.84 -6.31
CA GLY A 313 9.71 -19.37 -6.32
C GLY A 313 9.21 -19.87 -4.97
N GLN A 314 9.97 -19.68 -3.88
CA GLN A 314 9.54 -20.06 -2.53
C GLN A 314 9.01 -18.86 -1.76
N THR A 315 7.97 -19.09 -0.97
CA THR A 315 7.46 -18.10 -0.02
C THR A 315 8.36 -18.03 1.21
N GLU A 316 8.43 -16.85 1.82
CA GLU A 316 9.15 -16.59 3.07
C GLU A 316 8.19 -16.67 4.25
N ASP A 317 8.73 -16.94 5.43
CA ASP A 317 7.93 -17.15 6.63
C ASP A 317 8.75 -16.96 7.90
N PHE A 318 8.12 -16.44 8.95
CA PHE A 318 8.72 -16.25 10.26
C PHE A 318 7.62 -16.11 11.32
N ASP A 319 8.01 -16.19 12.58
CA ASP A 319 7.09 -15.93 13.69
C ASP A 319 7.17 -14.45 14.10
N VAL A 320 6.03 -13.87 14.45
CA VAL A 320 5.95 -12.56 15.11
C VAL A 320 5.41 -12.77 16.51
N GLY A 321 6.03 -12.12 17.49
CA GLY A 321 5.64 -12.24 18.89
C GLY A 321 5.41 -10.90 19.56
N LEU A 322 4.59 -10.93 20.60
CA LEU A 322 4.43 -9.84 21.56
C LEU A 322 4.88 -10.32 22.93
N GLU A 323 5.62 -9.48 23.65
CA GLU A 323 6.08 -9.72 25.03
C GLU A 323 5.57 -8.58 25.93
N ASP A 324 4.98 -8.92 27.07
CA ASP A 324 4.58 -7.93 28.08
C ASP A 324 5.71 -7.61 29.08
N THR A 325 5.48 -6.64 29.97
CA THR A 325 6.48 -6.26 30.98
C THR A 325 6.78 -7.33 32.04
N ASN A 326 5.91 -8.32 32.19
CA ASN A 326 6.11 -9.46 33.08
C ASN A 326 6.92 -10.57 32.41
N GLY A 327 7.26 -10.42 31.12
CA GLY A 327 8.02 -11.38 30.33
C GLY A 327 7.18 -12.52 29.77
N TYR A 328 5.84 -12.40 29.76
CA TYR A 328 5.02 -13.34 29.03
C TYR A 328 5.05 -13.00 27.54
N SER A 329 5.39 -13.99 26.71
CA SER A 329 5.48 -13.81 25.27
C SER A 329 4.62 -14.82 24.52
N THR A 330 3.90 -14.35 23.50
CA THR A 330 3.13 -15.20 22.58
C THR A 330 3.57 -14.94 21.15
N TYR A 331 3.66 -16.01 20.35
CA TYR A 331 4.12 -15.96 18.97
C TYR A 331 3.08 -16.55 18.04
N VAL A 332 2.87 -15.91 16.89
CA VAL A 332 2.04 -16.40 15.81
C VAL A 332 2.86 -16.50 14.53
N LYS A 333 2.48 -17.42 13.65
CA LYS A 333 3.18 -17.65 12.39
C LYS A 333 2.59 -16.76 11.31
N VAL A 334 3.43 -16.01 10.58
CA VAL A 334 2.95 -15.09 9.53
C VAL A 334 2.08 -15.78 8.50
N SER A 335 2.48 -16.99 8.04
CA SER A 335 1.73 -17.76 7.05
C SER A 335 0.31 -18.21 7.49
N GLN A 336 -0.10 -17.98 8.74
CA GLN A 336 -1.47 -18.22 9.18
C GLN A 336 -2.42 -17.08 8.78
N PHE A 337 -1.88 -15.91 8.46
CA PHE A 337 -2.63 -14.69 8.17
C PHE A 337 -2.47 -14.28 6.71
N ASP A 338 -1.25 -14.26 6.20
CA ASP A 338 -0.98 -13.94 4.80
C ASP A 338 0.35 -14.59 4.34
N VAL A 339 0.64 -14.50 3.05
CA VAL A 339 1.83 -15.11 2.44
C VAL A 339 2.85 -14.03 2.06
N ILE A 340 4.14 -14.25 2.31
CA ILE A 340 5.22 -13.40 1.79
C ILE A 340 5.74 -14.04 0.50
N PRO A 341 5.30 -13.57 -0.69
CA PRO A 341 5.65 -14.20 -1.95
C PRO A 341 7.10 -13.94 -2.34
N PHE A 342 7.63 -14.80 -3.20
CA PHE A 342 8.80 -14.46 -3.99
C PHE A 342 8.45 -13.34 -4.98
N SER A 343 9.45 -12.54 -5.38
CA SER A 343 9.29 -11.47 -6.39
C SER A 343 8.58 -12.01 -7.63
N TYR A 344 7.62 -11.23 -8.14
CA TYR A 344 7.01 -11.51 -9.43
C TYR A 344 8.03 -11.29 -10.56
N ASP A 345 8.07 -12.20 -11.53
CA ASP A 345 8.84 -12.03 -12.76
C ASP A 345 8.07 -11.06 -13.67
N ARG A 346 8.62 -9.85 -13.88
CA ARG A 346 7.94 -8.74 -14.54
C ARG A 346 8.77 -8.10 -15.66
N PRO A 347 8.13 -7.35 -16.58
CA PRO A 347 8.85 -6.46 -17.47
C PRO A 347 9.72 -5.47 -16.70
N GLY A 348 10.89 -5.13 -17.24
CA GLY A 348 11.76 -4.12 -16.64
C GLY A 348 12.61 -4.58 -15.45
N GLY A 349 12.55 -5.86 -15.05
CA GLY A 349 13.44 -6.46 -14.04
C GLY A 349 12.70 -6.97 -12.81
N ASN A 350 13.40 -7.24 -11.71
CA ASN A 350 12.78 -7.79 -10.50
C ASN A 350 12.36 -6.69 -9.53
N ALA A 351 11.32 -6.94 -8.73
CA ALA A 351 10.79 -5.95 -7.78
C ALA A 351 10.58 -6.56 -6.39
N SER A 352 11.15 -5.91 -5.39
CA SER A 352 10.92 -6.15 -3.97
C SER A 352 9.73 -5.29 -3.52
N MET A 353 8.51 -5.73 -3.81
CA MET A 353 7.29 -4.98 -3.53
C MET A 353 6.75 -5.32 -2.14
N LEU A 354 6.76 -4.35 -1.23
CA LEU A 354 6.19 -4.53 0.10
C LEU A 354 4.67 -4.66 0.07
N GLN A 355 4.18 -5.46 1.01
CA GLN A 355 2.78 -5.64 1.35
C GLN A 355 2.60 -5.54 2.87
N THR A 356 1.40 -5.20 3.34
CA THR A 356 1.09 -5.15 4.76
C THR A 356 0.61 -6.52 5.25
N ILE A 357 1.31 -7.09 6.24
CA ILE A 357 0.82 -8.21 7.03
C ILE A 357 0.06 -7.65 8.23
N ARG A 358 -1.12 -8.18 8.53
CA ARG A 358 -1.95 -7.79 9.68
C ARG A 358 -2.23 -9.00 10.56
N LEU A 359 -1.65 -9.01 11.75
CA LEU A 359 -1.81 -10.10 12.72
C LEU A 359 -2.77 -9.63 13.81
N GLY A 360 -3.93 -10.28 13.90
CA GLY A 360 -4.98 -9.89 14.86
C GLY A 360 -4.49 -10.05 16.31
N LEU A 361 -4.57 -8.99 17.11
CA LEU A 361 -4.22 -9.02 18.54
C LEU A 361 -4.95 -10.13 19.31
N PRO A 362 -6.23 -10.48 19.03
CA PRO A 362 -6.89 -11.61 19.69
C PRO A 362 -6.19 -12.97 19.51
N CYS A 363 -5.37 -13.13 18.46
CA CYS A 363 -4.59 -14.35 18.25
C CYS A 363 -3.42 -14.50 19.22
N PHE A 364 -2.93 -13.38 19.78
CA PHE A 364 -1.87 -13.37 20.80
C PHE A 364 -2.40 -13.57 22.21
N SER A 365 -3.71 -13.38 22.42
CA SER A 365 -4.38 -13.45 23.72
C SER A 365 -5.50 -14.52 23.75
N CYS A 366 -5.48 -15.48 22.83
CA CYS A 366 -6.50 -16.53 22.78
C CYS A 366 -6.37 -17.49 23.97
N MET A 367 -7.40 -18.31 24.24
CA MET A 367 -7.47 -19.16 25.44
C MET A 367 -6.28 -20.14 25.62
N GLU A 368 -5.52 -20.42 24.57
CA GLU A 368 -4.31 -21.26 24.60
C GLU A 368 -3.04 -20.48 25.00
N HIS A 369 -3.08 -19.15 24.97
CA HIS A 369 -1.99 -18.22 25.26
C HIS A 369 -2.28 -17.38 26.52
N LYS A 370 -2.67 -18.05 27.62
CA LYS A 370 -2.95 -17.37 28.89
C LYS A 370 -1.69 -16.72 29.44
N GLY A 371 -1.70 -15.39 29.61
CA GLY A 371 -0.69 -14.68 30.38
C GLY A 371 -0.29 -13.33 29.80
N LEU A 372 -0.37 -13.16 28.47
CA LEU A 372 0.00 -11.90 27.83
C LEU A 372 -0.99 -10.79 28.18
N ASP A 373 -0.50 -9.71 28.78
CA ASP A 373 -1.29 -8.50 29.03
C ASP A 373 -1.12 -7.46 27.90
N ILE A 374 -2.14 -7.31 27.06
CA ILE A 374 -2.14 -6.32 25.97
C ILE A 374 -2.28 -4.87 26.44
N HIS A 375 -2.48 -4.62 27.74
CA HIS A 375 -2.42 -3.26 28.30
C HIS A 375 -0.96 -2.82 28.56
N ASP A 376 0.00 -3.74 28.49
CA ASP A 376 1.39 -3.46 28.88
C ASP A 376 2.41 -4.22 28.00
N ILE A 377 2.23 -4.14 26.67
CA ILE A 377 3.16 -4.72 25.70
C ILE A 377 4.49 -3.99 25.76
N ALA A 378 5.55 -4.74 26.09
CA ALA A 378 6.91 -4.23 26.20
C ALA A 378 7.72 -4.38 24.91
N LYS A 379 7.49 -5.44 24.12
CA LYS A 379 8.28 -5.70 22.91
C LYS A 379 7.50 -6.34 21.77
N ILE A 380 7.95 -6.09 20.55
CA ILE A 380 7.57 -6.83 19.34
C ILE A 380 8.77 -7.64 18.88
N HIS A 381 8.57 -8.93 18.60
CA HIS A 381 9.61 -9.85 18.16
C HIS A 381 9.36 -10.29 16.73
N PHE A 382 10.39 -10.26 15.89
CA PHE A 382 10.44 -10.91 14.58
C PHE A 382 11.45 -12.06 14.65
N ARG A 383 10.97 -13.31 14.64
CA ARG A 383 11.79 -14.52 14.77
C ARG A 383 11.92 -15.24 13.45
N PHE A 384 13.06 -15.11 12.81
CA PHE A 384 13.40 -15.73 11.52
C PHE A 384 13.78 -17.21 11.71
N ASN A 385 12.77 -18.02 12.05
CA ASN A 385 12.91 -19.40 12.51
C ASN A 385 12.22 -20.44 11.62
N ARG A 386 11.50 -20.04 10.56
CA ARG A 386 10.76 -20.97 9.69
C ARG A 386 11.53 -21.38 8.44
N LYS A 387 12.44 -20.53 7.95
CA LYS A 387 13.30 -20.81 6.80
C LYS A 387 14.78 -20.77 7.19
N PRO A 388 15.64 -21.65 6.61
CA PRO A 388 17.05 -21.71 6.96
C PRO A 388 17.83 -20.47 6.56
N THR A 389 17.39 -19.79 5.50
CA THR A 389 17.97 -18.56 4.98
C THR A 389 16.83 -17.62 4.62
N GLY A 390 17.13 -16.33 4.52
CA GLY A 390 16.21 -15.35 3.98
C GLY A 390 16.78 -13.94 4.01
N LEU A 391 16.17 -13.05 3.24
CA LEU A 391 16.50 -11.63 3.18
C LEU A 391 15.20 -10.85 3.02
N VAL A 392 14.84 -10.07 4.04
CA VAL A 392 13.57 -9.33 4.09
C VAL A 392 13.81 -7.83 4.11
N GLY A 393 12.92 -7.10 3.44
CA GLY A 393 12.73 -5.67 3.65
C GLY A 393 11.53 -5.49 4.57
N LEU A 394 11.68 -4.73 5.65
CA LEU A 394 10.64 -4.41 6.63
C LEU A 394 10.44 -2.91 6.72
N ASP A 395 9.20 -2.51 6.93
CA ASP A 395 8.81 -1.12 7.09
C ASP A 395 7.49 -1.02 7.87
N ASP A 396 7.13 0.17 8.37
CA ASP A 396 5.82 0.49 8.94
C ASP A 396 5.37 -0.51 10.03
N VAL A 397 6.22 -0.81 11.01
CA VAL A 397 5.84 -1.66 12.16
C VAL A 397 4.88 -0.87 13.05
N GLN A 398 3.63 -1.33 13.14
CA GLN A 398 2.52 -0.57 13.67
C GLN A 398 1.62 -1.41 14.59
N PHE A 399 0.95 -0.73 15.54
CA PHE A 399 -0.34 -1.19 16.04
C PHE A 399 -1.45 -0.42 15.32
N SER A 400 -2.39 -1.12 14.70
CA SER A 400 -3.42 -0.53 13.83
C SER A 400 -4.81 -1.08 14.11
N ARG A 401 -5.86 -0.39 13.67
CA ARG A 401 -7.26 -0.83 13.83
C ARG A 401 -7.75 -1.82 12.78
#